data_AF-A0A962U7B3-F1
#
_entry.id   AF-A0A962U7B3-F1
#
_cell.length_a   1.000
_cell.length_b   1.000
_cell.length_c   1.000
_cell.angle_alpha   90.00
_cell.angle_beta   90.00
_cell.angle_gamma   90.00
#
_symmetry.space_group_name_H-M   'P 1'
#
loop_
_entity.id
_entity.type
_entity.pdbx_description
1 polymer ?
#
loop_
_entity_poly.entity_id
_entity_poly.type
_entity_poly.pdbx_seq_one_letter_code
_entity_poly.pdbx_strand_id
1 'polypeptide(L)'
;MQKLLAKYRFYLFGALLILAAVLLAAEVGPASPGLWLVIVVTVLLLMSARRPRCEGFVSWKPEYSVGISSIDAQHTKLLNLINNLRAAVLCDTGKDFERGALEDLVAYTQEHLKYEEQLMREHAYFDYEGHKAQHDQMVSQVDTYVRRFDEQGSAILPEVADYLQRWLMQHIQGTDRKLCEFLQTKDMQ
;
A
#
# COMPACT_ATOMS: atom_id res chain seq x y z
N MET A 1 -14.23 -7.68 12.19
CA MET A 1 -15.08 -8.87 12.47
C MET A 1 -15.46 -9.67 11.22
N GLN A 2 -15.99 -9.06 10.14
CA GLN A 2 -16.38 -9.79 8.91
C GLN A 2 -15.21 -10.51 8.19
N LYS A 3 -14.01 -9.91 8.11
CA LYS A 3 -12.82 -10.56 7.52
C LYS A 3 -12.34 -11.77 8.32
N LEU A 4 -12.41 -11.68 9.65
CA LEU A 4 -12.10 -12.79 10.56
C LEU A 4 -13.10 -13.94 10.39
N LEU A 5 -14.40 -13.62 10.37
CA LEU A 5 -15.47 -14.61 10.13
C LEU A 5 -15.35 -15.28 8.77
N ALA A 6 -14.96 -14.55 7.72
CA ALA A 6 -14.70 -15.13 6.40
C ALA A 6 -13.50 -16.09 6.41
N LYS A 7 -12.42 -15.74 7.12
CA LYS A 7 -11.22 -16.58 7.31
C LYS A 7 -11.59 -17.87 8.06
N TYR A 8 -12.33 -17.79 9.16
CA TYR A 8 -12.78 -18.97 9.93
C TYR A 8 -13.81 -19.82 9.16
N ARG A 9 -14.74 -19.22 8.41
CA ARG A 9 -15.67 -19.96 7.54
C ARG A 9 -14.94 -20.73 6.44
N PHE A 10 -13.82 -20.19 5.94
CA PHE A 10 -12.99 -20.85 4.96
C PHE A 10 -12.25 -22.06 5.55
N TYR A 11 -11.62 -21.92 6.71
CA TYR A 11 -11.00 -23.05 7.41
C TYR A 11 -12.02 -24.12 7.82
N LEU A 12 -13.21 -23.71 8.27
CA LEU A 12 -14.29 -24.62 8.62
C LEU A 12 -14.79 -25.39 7.38
N PHE A 13 -14.96 -24.71 6.24
CA PHE A 13 -15.36 -25.36 4.99
C PHE A 13 -14.28 -26.32 4.46
N GLY A 14 -13.00 -25.92 4.52
CA GLY A 14 -11.88 -26.80 4.18
C GLY A 14 -11.79 -28.03 5.09
N ALA A 15 -11.96 -27.85 6.40
CA ALA A 15 -11.98 -28.94 7.37
C ALA A 15 -13.15 -29.91 7.13
N LEU A 16 -14.34 -29.40 6.77
CA LEU A 16 -15.50 -30.22 6.44
C LEU A 16 -15.30 -31.02 5.14
N LEU A 17 -14.65 -30.45 4.12
CA LEU A 17 -14.32 -31.16 2.88
C LEU A 17 -13.28 -32.27 3.12
N ILE A 18 -12.25 -32.00 3.94
CA ILE A 18 -11.26 -33.01 4.33
C ILE A 18 -11.93 -34.14 5.11
N LEU A 19 -12.82 -33.81 6.07
CA LEU A 19 -13.57 -34.81 6.83
C LEU A 19 -14.47 -35.68 5.93
N ALA A 20 -15.17 -35.07 4.97
CA ALA A 20 -15.99 -35.80 4.00
C ALA A 20 -15.14 -36.74 3.12
N ALA A 21 -13.95 -36.30 2.69
CA ALA A 21 -13.03 -37.14 1.91
C ALA A 21 -12.48 -38.33 2.72
N VAL A 22 -12.21 -38.14 4.02
CA VAL A 22 -11.77 -39.21 4.93
C VAL A 22 -12.87 -40.24 5.16
N LEU A 23 -14.13 -39.80 5.33
CA LEU A 23 -15.28 -40.70 5.48
C LEU A 23 -15.53 -41.53 4.21
N LEU A 24 -15.42 -40.91 3.02
CA LEU A 24 -15.50 -41.62 1.74
C LEU A 24 -14.34 -42.62 1.55
N ALA A 25 -13.14 -42.32 2.05
CA ALA A 25 -12.00 -43.24 2.00
C ALA A 25 -12.24 -44.54 2.78
N ALA A 26 -12.99 -44.47 3.87
CA ALA A 26 -13.31 -45.63 4.71
C ALA A 26 -14.23 -46.65 4.01
N GLU A 27 -15.07 -46.20 3.07
CA GLU A 27 -16.00 -47.07 2.34
C GLU A 27 -15.42 -47.61 1.02
N VAL A 28 -14.64 -46.81 0.29
CA VAL A 28 -14.20 -47.15 -1.08
C VAL A 28 -12.74 -47.63 -1.16
N GLY A 29 -11.98 -47.42 -0.08
CA GLY A 29 -10.57 -47.84 0.02
C GLY A 29 -9.57 -46.92 -0.72
N PRO A 30 -8.31 -46.86 -0.26
CA PRO A 30 -7.31 -45.89 -0.71
C PRO A 30 -6.80 -46.10 -2.15
N ALA A 31 -7.04 -47.28 -2.73
CA ALA A 31 -6.67 -47.59 -4.11
C ALA A 31 -7.71 -47.11 -5.15
N SER A 32 -8.84 -46.54 -4.70
CA SER A 32 -9.89 -46.06 -5.59
C SER A 32 -9.46 -44.81 -6.37
N PRO A 33 -9.49 -44.82 -7.71
CA PRO A 33 -9.19 -43.64 -8.53
C PRO A 33 -10.10 -42.44 -8.24
N GLY A 34 -11.35 -42.70 -7.82
CA GLY A 34 -12.32 -41.66 -7.48
C GLY A 34 -11.95 -40.87 -6.22
N LEU A 35 -11.31 -41.52 -5.24
CA LEU A 35 -10.81 -40.87 -4.03
C LEU A 35 -9.73 -39.84 -4.37
N TRP A 36 -8.77 -40.24 -5.19
CA TRP A 36 -7.67 -39.38 -5.61
C TRP A 36 -8.16 -38.18 -6.43
N LEU A 37 -9.20 -38.35 -7.26
CA LEU A 37 -9.84 -37.25 -7.98
C LEU A 37 -10.45 -36.21 -7.01
N VAL A 38 -11.18 -36.65 -5.98
CA VAL A 38 -11.79 -35.77 -4.98
C VAL A 38 -10.73 -35.05 -4.14
N ILE A 39 -9.66 -35.74 -3.74
CA ILE A 39 -8.54 -35.13 -3.03
C ILE A 39 -7.86 -34.07 -3.89
N VAL A 40 -7.54 -34.39 -5.16
CA VAL A 40 -6.92 -33.44 -6.09
C VAL A 40 -7.83 -32.23 -6.32
N VAL A 41 -9.13 -32.43 -6.56
CA VAL A 41 -10.09 -31.32 -6.72
C VAL A 41 -10.20 -30.49 -5.44
N THR A 42 -10.22 -31.10 -4.26
CA THR A 42 -10.28 -30.40 -2.98
C THR A 42 -9.01 -29.59 -2.72
N VAL A 43 -7.84 -30.18 -2.98
CA VAL A 43 -6.55 -29.48 -2.88
C VAL A 43 -6.49 -28.34 -3.90
N LEU A 44 -6.94 -28.54 -5.14
CA LEU A 44 -7.01 -27.47 -6.16
C LEU A 44 -8.00 -26.37 -5.76
N LEU A 45 -9.14 -26.69 -5.15
CA LEU A 45 -10.09 -25.71 -4.63
C LEU A 45 -9.50 -24.94 -3.44
N LEU A 46 -8.76 -25.59 -2.54
CA LEU A 46 -8.04 -24.94 -1.45
C LEU A 46 -6.87 -24.07 -1.95
N MET A 47 -6.15 -24.51 -2.99
CA MET A 47 -5.06 -23.75 -3.62
C MET A 47 -5.55 -22.59 -4.49
N SER A 48 -6.74 -22.70 -5.09
CA SER A 48 -7.38 -21.60 -5.83
C SER A 48 -8.05 -20.58 -4.90
N ALA A 49 -8.32 -20.95 -3.65
CA ALA A 49 -8.83 -20.06 -2.64
C ALA A 49 -7.74 -19.12 -2.10
N ARG A 50 -7.58 -18.03 -2.86
CA ARG A 50 -6.98 -16.74 -2.50
C ARG A 50 -5.49 -16.78 -2.13
N ARG A 51 -4.65 -16.58 -3.15
CA ARG A 51 -3.50 -15.66 -2.96
C ARG A 51 -4.08 -14.32 -2.50
N PRO A 52 -3.51 -13.64 -1.49
CA PRO A 52 -3.84 -12.23 -1.29
C PRO A 52 -3.55 -11.55 -2.63
N ARG A 53 -4.59 -11.08 -3.31
CA ARG A 53 -4.38 -10.25 -4.48
C ARG A 53 -3.65 -9.02 -3.96
N CYS A 54 -2.54 -8.68 -4.59
CA CYS A 54 -1.87 -7.38 -4.43
C CYS A 54 -2.76 -6.28 -5.04
N GLU A 55 -4.03 -6.21 -4.61
CA GLU A 55 -4.97 -5.17 -4.98
C GLU A 55 -4.53 -3.88 -4.28
N GLY A 56 -4.37 -2.81 -5.06
CA GLY A 56 -4.02 -1.48 -4.56
C GLY A 56 -2.55 -1.09 -4.63
N PHE A 57 -1.65 -1.97 -5.08
CA PHE A 57 -0.26 -1.57 -5.38
C PHE A 57 -0.24 -0.70 -6.63
N VAL A 58 0.50 0.41 -6.56
CA VAL A 58 0.65 1.33 -7.68
C VAL A 58 2.09 1.32 -8.15
N SER A 59 2.29 1.05 -9.43
CA SER A 59 3.58 1.21 -10.08
C SER A 59 3.76 2.64 -10.56
N TRP A 60 5.00 3.13 -10.54
CA TRP A 60 5.34 4.36 -11.23
C TRP A 60 4.98 4.24 -12.73
N LYS A 61 4.51 5.34 -13.32
CA LYS A 61 4.19 5.42 -14.75
C LYS A 61 4.83 6.66 -15.35
N PRO A 62 5.22 6.62 -16.63
CA PRO A 62 5.78 7.79 -17.32
C PRO A 62 4.90 9.04 -17.21
N GLU A 63 3.57 8.89 -17.20
CA GLU A 63 2.63 10.01 -17.09
C GLU A 63 2.71 10.79 -15.75
N TYR A 64 3.36 10.23 -14.73
CA TYR A 64 3.54 10.84 -13.42
C TYR A 64 4.81 11.69 -13.35
N SER A 65 5.68 11.61 -14.36
CA SER A 65 6.89 12.42 -14.41
C SER A 65 6.55 13.91 -14.41
N VAL A 66 7.35 14.65 -13.65
CA VAL A 66 7.36 16.13 -13.65
C VAL A 66 8.56 16.68 -14.43
N GLY A 67 9.33 15.79 -15.07
CA GLY A 67 10.45 16.14 -15.96
C GLY A 67 11.72 16.61 -15.24
N ILE A 68 11.79 16.50 -13.91
CA ILE A 68 13.01 16.73 -13.12
C ILE A 68 13.37 15.39 -12.46
N SER A 69 14.50 14.82 -12.89
CA SER A 69 14.89 13.44 -12.54
C SER A 69 15.07 13.21 -11.03
N SER A 70 15.57 14.21 -10.30
CA SER A 70 15.73 14.13 -8.84
C SER A 70 14.38 14.10 -8.11
N ILE A 71 13.38 14.83 -8.59
CA ILE A 71 12.02 14.84 -8.02
C ILE A 71 11.28 13.55 -8.38
N ASP A 72 11.37 13.10 -9.64
CA ASP A 72 10.77 11.83 -10.08
C ASP A 72 11.30 10.62 -9.27
N ALA A 73 12.60 10.62 -8.95
CA ALA A 73 13.20 9.59 -8.10
C ALA A 73 12.63 9.61 -6.67
N GLN A 74 12.39 10.81 -6.11
CA GLN A 74 11.78 10.94 -4.79
C GLN A 74 10.32 10.48 -4.79
N HIS A 75 9.53 10.88 -5.79
CA HIS A 75 8.15 10.43 -5.96
C HIS A 75 8.05 8.92 -6.13
N THR A 76 8.95 8.32 -6.91
CA THR A 76 9.02 6.86 -7.08
C THR A 76 9.31 6.16 -5.76
N LYS A 77 10.22 6.69 -4.95
CA LYS A 77 10.53 6.15 -3.63
C LYS A 77 9.35 6.28 -2.65
N LEU A 78 8.64 7.42 -2.63
CA LEU A 78 7.42 7.59 -1.84
C LEU A 78 6.35 6.55 -2.21
N LEU A 79 6.13 6.35 -3.51
CA LEU A 79 5.18 5.35 -4.00
C LEU A 79 5.55 3.94 -3.56
N ASN A 80 6.84 3.59 -3.58
CA ASN A 80 7.33 2.31 -3.09
C ASN A 80 7.14 2.16 -1.57
N LEU A 81 7.35 3.21 -0.78
CA LEU A 81 7.09 3.19 0.66
C LEU A 81 5.61 3.01 0.98
N ILE A 82 4.71 3.66 0.22
CA ILE A 82 3.26 3.44 0.31
C ILE A 82 2.91 1.97 0.00
N ASN A 83 3.51 1.41 -1.05
CA ASN A 83 3.33 0.00 -1.38
C ASN A 83 3.85 -0.94 -0.28
N ASN A 84 4.97 -0.60 0.37
CA ASN A 84 5.50 -1.37 1.50
C ASN A 84 4.55 -1.33 2.70
N LEU A 85 3.96 -0.15 3.00
CA LEU A 85 2.95 -0.03 4.05
C LEU A 85 1.71 -0.89 3.73
N ARG A 86 1.23 -0.88 2.48
CA ARG A 86 0.15 -1.78 2.03
C ARG A 86 0.52 -3.26 2.20
N ALA A 87 1.75 -3.63 1.85
CA ALA A 87 2.24 -5.00 1.98
C ALA A 87 2.28 -5.44 3.45
N ALA A 88 2.75 -4.58 4.35
CA ALA A 88 2.83 -4.85 5.78
C ALA A 88 1.46 -5.27 6.35
N VAL A 89 0.41 -4.58 5.91
CA VAL A 89 -0.99 -4.84 6.30
C VAL A 89 -1.55 -6.12 5.65
N LEU A 90 -1.29 -6.32 4.36
CA LEU A 90 -1.85 -7.46 3.62
C LEU A 90 -1.23 -8.80 4.05
N CYS A 91 0.04 -8.77 4.44
CA CYS A 91 0.81 -9.95 4.82
C CYS A 91 0.79 -10.25 6.32
N ASP A 92 0.05 -9.50 7.13
CA ASP A 92 -0.04 -9.70 8.60
C ASP A 92 1.36 -9.77 9.26
N THR A 93 2.20 -8.79 8.92
CA THR A 93 3.64 -8.79 9.26
C THR A 93 3.94 -8.51 10.74
N GLY A 94 2.93 -8.12 11.51
CA GLY A 94 3.05 -7.79 12.92
C GLY A 94 3.28 -6.30 13.19
N LYS A 95 2.87 -5.85 14.37
CA LYS A 95 2.77 -4.43 14.75
C LYS A 95 4.11 -3.67 14.66
N ASP A 96 5.22 -4.31 14.99
CA ASP A 96 6.53 -3.67 14.97
C ASP A 96 7.01 -3.38 13.55
N PHE A 97 6.80 -4.33 12.62
CA PHE A 97 7.12 -4.14 11.22
C PHE A 97 6.23 -3.07 10.58
N GLU A 98 4.92 -3.13 10.87
CA GLU A 98 3.96 -2.12 10.43
C GLU A 98 4.30 -0.71 10.92
N ARG A 99 4.74 -0.59 12.18
CA ARG A 99 5.22 0.68 12.74
C ARG A 99 6.43 1.19 11.97
N GLY A 100 7.43 0.34 11.76
CA GLY A 100 8.63 0.71 11.00
C GLY A 100 8.28 1.19 9.58
N ALA A 101 7.40 0.47 8.88
CA ALA A 101 6.95 0.88 7.55
C ALA A 101 6.21 2.23 7.55
N LEU A 102 5.41 2.52 8.58
CA LEU A 102 4.77 3.82 8.76
C LEU A 102 5.81 4.92 9.03
N GLU A 103 6.72 4.70 9.97
CA GLU A 103 7.77 5.66 10.34
C GLU A 103 8.69 5.99 9.15
N ASP A 104 9.11 4.99 8.38
CA ASP A 104 9.92 5.18 7.16
C ASP A 104 9.20 6.05 6.13
N LEU A 105 7.90 5.81 5.92
CA LEU A 105 7.08 6.60 5.00
C LEU A 105 6.93 8.04 5.47
N VAL A 106 6.64 8.26 6.76
CA VAL A 106 6.52 9.60 7.33
C VAL A 106 7.85 10.36 7.24
N ALA A 107 8.95 9.75 7.66
CA ALA A 107 10.27 10.38 7.65
C ALA A 107 10.67 10.79 6.23
N TYR A 108 10.51 9.90 5.25
CA TYR A 108 10.88 10.19 3.87
C TYR A 108 9.95 11.22 3.22
N THR A 109 8.67 11.23 3.60
CA THR A 109 7.73 12.28 3.15
C THR A 109 8.20 13.65 3.63
N GLN A 110 8.56 13.80 4.90
CA GLN A 110 9.07 15.07 5.42
C GLN A 110 10.38 15.51 4.75
N GLU A 111 11.28 14.57 4.44
CA GLU A 111 12.50 14.86 3.70
C GLU A 111 12.20 15.40 2.30
N HIS A 112 11.31 14.74 1.57
CA HIS A 112 10.88 15.16 0.24
C HIS A 112 10.24 16.55 0.23
N LEU A 113 9.29 16.81 1.14
CA LEU A 113 8.65 18.12 1.24
C LEU A 113 9.67 19.24 1.52
N LYS A 114 10.62 18.99 2.42
CA LYS A 114 11.70 19.96 2.73
C LYS A 114 12.58 20.24 1.52
N TYR A 115 12.87 19.22 0.73
CA TYR A 115 13.66 19.37 -0.50
C TYR A 115 12.94 20.28 -1.50
N GLU A 116 11.64 20.06 -1.74
CA GLU A 116 10.87 20.93 -2.65
C GLU A 116 10.74 22.35 -2.10
N GLU A 117 10.47 22.51 -0.81
CA GLU A 117 10.42 23.82 -0.17
C GLU A 117 11.74 24.58 -0.26
N GLN A 118 12.87 23.87 -0.19
CA GLN A 118 14.18 24.45 -0.42
C GLN A 118 14.32 24.93 -1.86
N LEU A 119 14.00 24.09 -2.85
CA LEU A 119 14.03 24.47 -4.27
C LEU A 119 13.12 25.68 -4.56
N MET A 120 11.91 25.70 -4.00
CA MET A 120 10.99 26.81 -4.13
C MET A 120 11.58 28.12 -3.62
N ARG A 121 12.22 28.10 -2.44
CA ARG A 121 12.86 29.29 -1.85
C ARG A 121 14.06 29.74 -2.67
N GLU A 122 14.92 28.80 -3.08
CA GLU A 122 16.13 29.10 -3.86
C GLU A 122 15.82 29.77 -5.20
N HIS A 123 14.72 29.39 -5.84
CA HIS A 123 14.32 29.91 -7.15
C HIS A 123 13.24 30.99 -7.07
N ALA A 124 12.88 31.45 -5.86
CA ALA A 124 11.82 32.42 -5.61
C ALA A 124 10.49 32.05 -6.30
N TYR A 125 10.06 30.79 -6.13
CA TYR A 125 8.81 30.30 -6.68
C TYR A 125 7.61 31.10 -6.17
N PHE A 126 6.78 31.59 -7.09
CA PHE A 126 5.75 32.59 -6.80
C PHE A 126 4.63 32.08 -5.88
N ASP A 127 4.34 30.78 -5.88
CA ASP A 127 3.27 30.15 -5.09
C ASP A 127 3.80 29.35 -3.89
N TYR A 128 4.98 29.73 -3.38
CA TYR A 128 5.62 29.04 -2.25
C TYR A 128 4.67 28.84 -1.05
N GLU A 129 3.98 29.89 -0.63
CA GLU A 129 3.06 29.84 0.51
C GLU A 129 1.88 28.90 0.26
N GLY A 130 1.32 28.92 -0.95
CA GLY A 130 0.21 28.05 -1.34
C GLY A 130 0.60 26.58 -1.41
N HIS A 131 1.78 26.29 -1.98
CA HIS A 131 2.33 24.92 -2.04
C HIS A 131 2.66 24.41 -0.64
N LYS A 132 3.39 25.19 0.16
CA LYS A 132 3.76 24.82 1.53
C LYS A 132 2.52 24.59 2.42
N ALA A 133 1.46 25.38 2.26
CA ALA A 133 0.22 25.15 3.03
C ALA A 133 -0.38 23.75 2.77
N GLN A 134 -0.26 23.22 1.55
CA GLN A 134 -0.69 21.85 1.23
C GLN A 134 0.20 20.81 1.93
N HIS A 135 1.51 21.05 2.00
CA HIS A 135 2.45 20.21 2.75
C HIS A 135 2.09 20.17 4.24
N ASP A 136 1.92 21.34 4.85
CA ASP A 136 1.62 21.46 6.28
C ASP A 136 0.29 20.76 6.63
N GLN A 137 -0.72 20.89 5.77
CA GLN A 137 -1.99 20.19 5.93
C GLN A 137 -1.81 18.66 5.89
N MET A 138 -1.04 18.15 4.95
CA MET A 138 -0.79 16.72 4.83
C MET A 138 0.01 16.19 6.02
N VAL A 139 1.04 16.90 6.47
CA VAL A 139 1.82 16.54 7.67
C VAL A 139 0.92 16.46 8.90
N SER A 140 0.06 17.45 9.11
CA SER A 140 -0.90 17.44 10.22
C SER A 140 -1.88 16.25 10.15
N GLN A 141 -2.29 15.86 8.94
CA GLN A 141 -3.17 14.70 8.75
C GLN A 141 -2.43 13.39 9.04
N VAL A 142 -1.16 13.28 8.63
CA VAL A 142 -0.29 12.13 8.92
C VAL A 142 -0.05 11.98 10.42
N ASP A 143 0.22 13.07 11.15
CA ASP A 143 0.37 13.03 12.61
C ASP A 143 -0.89 12.48 13.30
N THR A 144 -2.07 12.84 12.77
CA THR A 144 -3.34 12.29 13.26
C THR A 144 -3.42 10.79 13.04
N TYR A 145 -2.96 10.29 11.89
CA TYR A 145 -2.92 8.85 11.60
C TYR A 145 -1.92 8.09 12.47
N VAL A 146 -0.75 8.66 12.75
CA VAL A 146 0.24 8.05 13.66
C VAL A 146 -0.35 7.86 15.05
N ARG A 147 -1.02 8.89 15.61
CA ARG A 147 -1.70 8.77 16.91
C ARG A 147 -2.80 7.71 16.89
N ARG A 148 -3.60 7.68 15.83
CA ARG A 148 -4.64 6.64 15.66
C ARG A 148 -4.04 5.24 15.54
N PHE A 149 -2.86 5.08 14.94
CA PHE A 149 -2.15 3.80 14.91
C PHE A 149 -1.73 3.34 16.31
N ASP A 150 -1.29 4.26 17.16
CA ASP A 150 -0.92 3.94 18.54
C ASP A 150 -2.12 3.38 19.32
N GLU A 151 -3.32 3.95 19.11
CA GLU A 151 -4.57 3.58 19.77
C GLU A 151 -5.25 2.33 19.17
N GLN A 152 -5.30 2.24 17.84
CA GLN A 152 -6.15 1.29 17.11
C GLN A 152 -5.34 0.19 16.40
N GLY A 153 -4.01 0.32 16.36
CA GLY A 153 -3.09 -0.60 15.70
C GLY A 153 -3.31 -0.71 14.19
N SER A 154 -3.04 -1.90 13.65
CA SER A 154 -3.05 -2.22 12.21
C SER A 154 -4.37 -1.91 11.50
N ALA A 155 -5.47 -1.77 12.24
CA ALA A 155 -6.80 -1.53 11.69
C ALA A 155 -6.89 -0.24 10.84
N ILE A 156 -6.06 0.76 11.14
CA ILE A 156 -6.09 2.07 10.48
C ILE A 156 -5.21 2.13 9.23
N LEU A 157 -4.24 1.22 9.10
CA LEU A 157 -3.21 1.31 8.06
C LEU A 157 -3.74 1.25 6.62
N PRO A 158 -4.81 0.49 6.28
CA PRO A 158 -5.43 0.60 4.96
C PRO A 158 -5.88 2.02 4.62
N GLU A 159 -6.49 2.72 5.58
CA GLU A 159 -6.97 4.09 5.42
C GLU A 159 -5.81 5.07 5.20
N VAL A 160 -4.70 4.88 5.93
CA VAL A 160 -3.47 5.68 5.78
C VAL A 160 -2.87 5.51 4.40
N ALA A 161 -2.68 4.27 3.95
CA ALA A 161 -2.12 3.99 2.64
C ALA A 161 -2.99 4.55 1.51
N ASP A 162 -4.32 4.43 1.61
CA ASP A 162 -5.27 4.98 0.65
C ASP A 162 -5.28 6.52 0.64
N TYR A 163 -5.15 7.15 1.80
CA TYR A 163 -5.03 8.60 1.91
C TYR A 163 -3.73 9.10 1.27
N LEU A 164 -2.59 8.56 1.69
CA LEU A 164 -1.26 8.99 1.22
C LEU A 164 -1.09 8.77 -0.27
N GLN A 165 -1.56 7.64 -0.81
CA GLN A 165 -1.54 7.40 -2.24
C GLN A 165 -2.35 8.45 -3.01
N ARG A 166 -3.60 8.72 -2.59
CA ARG A 166 -4.44 9.69 -3.29
C ARG A 166 -3.86 11.09 -3.21
N TRP A 167 -3.39 11.49 -2.03
CA TRP A 167 -2.75 12.79 -1.83
C TRP A 167 -1.53 12.93 -2.72
N LEU A 168 -0.59 11.98 -2.68
CA LEU A 168 0.63 11.99 -3.49
C LEU A 168 0.30 12.10 -4.99
N MET A 169 -0.63 11.27 -5.48
CA MET A 169 -0.99 11.30 -6.91
C MET A 169 -1.61 12.63 -7.35
N GLN A 170 -2.44 13.24 -6.51
CA GLN A 170 -3.06 14.53 -6.80
C GLN A 170 -2.05 15.67 -6.72
N HIS A 171 -1.14 15.62 -5.74
CA HIS A 171 -0.11 16.63 -5.52
C HIS A 171 0.91 16.65 -6.67
N ILE A 172 1.43 15.48 -7.05
CA ILE A 172 2.38 15.35 -8.18
C ILE A 172 1.79 15.92 -9.47
N GLN A 173 0.56 15.52 -9.80
CA GLN A 173 -0.06 15.87 -11.08
C GLN A 173 -0.58 17.31 -11.13
N GLY A 174 -0.74 17.96 -9.98
CA GLY A 174 -1.35 19.27 -9.84
C GLY A 174 -0.40 20.36 -9.37
N THR A 175 0.19 20.18 -8.20
CA THR A 175 1.02 21.20 -7.53
C THR A 175 2.49 21.05 -7.94
N ASP A 176 3.08 19.86 -7.81
CA ASP A 176 4.52 19.66 -8.09
C ASP A 176 4.84 19.84 -9.57
N ARG A 177 3.90 19.47 -10.44
CA ARG A 177 4.01 19.73 -11.89
C ARG A 177 4.19 21.23 -12.18
N LYS A 178 3.46 22.12 -11.50
CA LYS A 178 3.60 23.58 -11.69
C LYS A 178 4.94 24.09 -11.19
N LEU A 179 5.43 23.55 -10.07
CA LEU A 179 6.76 23.86 -9.56
C LEU A 179 7.82 23.45 -10.59
N CYS A 180 7.75 22.23 -11.10
CA CYS A 180 8.74 21.70 -12.03
C CYS A 180 8.70 22.40 -13.39
N GLU A 181 7.52 22.75 -13.89
CA GLU A 181 7.37 23.61 -15.08
C GLU A 181 8.08 24.95 -14.88
N PHE A 182 7.93 25.59 -13.72
CA PHE A 182 8.64 26.81 -13.38
C PHE A 182 10.16 26.61 -13.33
N LEU A 183 10.65 25.59 -12.63
CA LEU A 183 12.08 25.32 -12.49
C LEU A 183 12.74 25.05 -13.84
N GLN A 184 12.09 24.28 -14.72
CA GLN A 184 12.58 24.02 -16.07
C GLN A 184 12.72 25.30 -16.91
N THR A 185 11.82 26.28 -16.75
CA THR A 185 11.96 27.57 -17.45
C THR A 185 13.15 28.39 -16.95
N LYS A 186 13.55 28.21 -15.69
CA LYS A 186 14.70 28.88 -15.08
C LYS A 186 16.03 28.22 -15.43
N ASP A 187 16.08 26.89 -15.48
CA ASP A 187 17.29 26.15 -15.87
C ASP A 187 17.66 26.33 -17.36
N MET A 188 16.69 26.78 -18.18
CA MET A 188 16.91 27.13 -19.59
C MET A 188 17.40 28.58 -19.82
N GLN A 189 17.63 29.36 -18.77
CA GLN A 189 18.18 30.73 -18.83
C GLN A 189 19.61 30.78 -18.31
#